data_AF-A0A2G9PDS2-F1
#
_entry.id   AF-A0A2G9PDS2-F1
#
_cell.length_a   1.000
_cell.length_b   1.000
_cell.length_c   1.000
_cell.angle_alpha   90.00
_cell.angle_beta   90.00
_cell.angle_gamma   90.00
#
_symmetry.space_group_name_H-M   'P 1'
#
loop_
_entity.id
_entity.type
_entity.pdbx_description
1 polymer ?
#
loop_
_entity_poly.entity_id
_entity_poly.type
_entity_poly.pdbx_seq_one_letter_code
_entity_poly.pdbx_strand_id
1 'polypeptide(L)'
;MVELKKYQQKAIDILKNYLKELEISNRNPKRAFISSTETEDKYNDYFDVPNICVKIPTGGGKTLVGCHSVAEIMSSTLKHKMDRGIVMWFVPSEAIKSQTLKKFKDRNDMHRKVLDEAFENGVRIFSNEEALRIRKEDVEDN
;
A
#
# COMPACT_ATOMS: atom_id res chain seq x y z
N MET A 1 6.46 -0.40 16.66
CA MET A 1 7.05 -1.02 15.45
C MET A 1 6.83 -2.53 15.43
N VAL A 2 5.98 -2.97 14.50
CA VAL A 2 5.74 -4.39 14.23
C VAL A 2 6.90 -4.93 13.41
N GLU A 3 7.60 -5.95 13.91
CA GLU A 3 8.75 -6.52 13.21
C GLU A 3 8.31 -7.42 12.05
N LEU A 4 8.81 -7.13 10.84
CA LEU A 4 8.56 -7.93 9.65
C LEU A 4 9.47 -9.16 9.61
N LYS A 5 8.91 -10.29 9.16
CA LYS A 5 9.73 -11.47 8.83
C LYS A 5 10.66 -11.14 7.66
N LYS A 6 11.81 -11.81 7.59
CA LYS A 6 12.84 -11.58 6.53
C LYS A 6 12.27 -11.52 5.11
N TYR A 7 11.35 -12.41 4.74
CA TYR A 7 10.75 -12.41 3.41
C TYR A 7 9.75 -11.25 3.18
N GLN A 8 9.09 -10.78 4.24
CA GLN A 8 8.20 -9.63 4.19
C GLN A 8 9.03 -8.35 4.04
N GLN A 9 10.11 -8.23 4.84
CA GLN A 9 11.06 -7.13 4.72
C GLN A 9 11.67 -7.06 3.32
N LYS A 10 12.16 -8.19 2.80
CA LYS A 10 12.69 -8.28 1.43
C LYS A 10 11.67 -7.81 0.37
N ALA A 11 10.39 -8.13 0.53
CA ALA A 11 9.35 -7.67 -0.38
C ALA A 11 9.16 -6.15 -0.32
N ILE A 12 9.20 -5.57 0.88
CA ILE A 12 9.13 -4.11 1.08
C ILE A 12 10.39 -3.42 0.53
N ASP A 13 11.58 -4.01 0.70
CA ASP A 13 12.82 -3.43 0.18
C ASP A 13 12.83 -3.39 -1.35
N ILE A 14 12.31 -4.42 -2.02
CA ILE A 14 12.14 -4.43 -3.49
C ILE A 14 11.13 -3.36 -3.91
N LEU A 15 10.02 -3.22 -3.18
CA LEU A 15 9.04 -2.14 -3.41
C LEU A 15 9.68 -0.75 -3.30
N LYS A 16 10.48 -0.50 -2.24
CA LYS A 16 11.22 0.75 -2.05
C LYS A 16 12.14 1.04 -3.24
N ASN A 17 12.86 0.02 -3.69
CA ASN A 17 13.75 0.15 -4.84
C ASN A 17 12.95 0.47 -6.11
N TYR A 18 11.83 -0.20 -6.36
CA TYR A 18 10.94 0.11 -7.47
C TYR A 18 10.45 1.56 -7.44
N LEU A 19 10.00 2.06 -6.28
CA LEU A 19 9.49 3.43 -6.13
C LEU A 19 10.60 4.47 -6.38
N LYS A 20 11.82 4.20 -5.93
CA LYS A 20 13.00 5.03 -6.22
C LYS A 20 13.34 5.05 -7.71
N GLU A 21 13.38 3.88 -8.34
CA GLU A 21 13.65 3.75 -9.79
C GLU A 21 12.54 4.40 -10.63
N LEU A 22 11.30 4.40 -10.13
CA LEU A 22 10.19 5.10 -10.77
C LEU A 22 10.40 6.62 -10.77
N GLU A 23 10.95 7.19 -9.69
CA GLU A 23 11.31 8.61 -9.63
C GLU A 23 12.46 8.93 -10.61
N ILE A 24 13.52 8.11 -10.62
CA ILE A 24 14.70 8.28 -11.50
C ILE A 24 14.34 8.16 -12.98
N SER A 25 13.44 7.25 -13.33
CA SER A 25 13.06 6.95 -14.71
C SER A 25 11.99 7.88 -15.30
N ASN A 26 11.78 9.06 -14.70
CA ASN A 26 10.71 9.99 -15.05
C ASN A 26 9.32 9.31 -15.10
N ARG A 27 9.06 8.50 -14.06
CA ARG A 27 7.83 7.72 -13.88
C ARG A 27 7.53 6.68 -14.95
N ASN A 28 8.56 6.16 -15.64
CA ASN A 28 8.40 5.04 -16.55
C ASN A 28 8.32 3.70 -15.78
N PRO A 29 7.15 3.03 -15.71
CA PRO A 29 6.99 1.89 -14.82
C PRO A 29 7.73 0.63 -15.29
N LYS A 30 7.86 0.43 -16.61
CA LYS A 30 8.61 -0.69 -17.20
C LYS A 30 10.09 -0.59 -16.85
N ARG A 31 10.71 0.59 -17.06
CA ARG A 31 12.11 0.82 -16.68
C ARG A 31 12.32 0.60 -15.19
N ALA A 32 11.46 1.16 -14.35
CA ALA A 32 11.56 0.99 -12.90
C ALA A 32 11.47 -0.47 -12.47
N PHE A 33 10.58 -1.26 -13.12
CA PHE A 33 10.43 -2.67 -12.84
C PHE A 33 11.68 -3.48 -13.23
N ILE A 34 12.24 -3.24 -14.42
CA ILE A 34 13.45 -3.92 -14.89
C ILE A 34 14.63 -3.59 -13.96
N SER A 35 14.83 -2.31 -13.61
CA SER A 35 15.90 -1.90 -12.69
C SER A 35 15.76 -2.51 -11.30
N SER A 36 14.54 -2.68 -10.81
CA SER A 36 14.30 -3.14 -9.44
C SER A 36 14.21 -4.66 -9.26
N THR A 37 13.92 -5.39 -10.34
CA THR A 37 13.73 -6.86 -10.30
C THR A 37 14.76 -7.64 -11.12
N GLU A 38 15.53 -6.95 -11.95
CA GLU A 38 16.46 -7.54 -12.93
C GLU A 38 15.76 -8.49 -13.93
N THR A 39 14.45 -8.33 -14.12
CA THR A 39 13.63 -9.17 -15.01
C THR A 39 12.68 -8.33 -15.84
N GLU A 40 12.61 -8.59 -17.14
CA GLU A 40 11.70 -7.91 -18.08
C GLU A 40 10.44 -8.72 -18.37
N ASP A 41 10.57 -10.05 -18.46
CA ASP A 41 9.52 -11.01 -18.83
C ASP A 41 8.32 -11.05 -17.85
N LYS A 42 8.50 -10.49 -16.66
CA LYS A 42 7.48 -10.45 -15.61
C LYS A 42 6.74 -9.11 -15.52
N TYR A 43 7.18 -8.11 -16.26
CA TYR A 43 6.47 -6.83 -16.29
C TYR A 43 5.18 -6.99 -17.09
N ASN A 44 4.08 -6.50 -16.52
CA ASN A 44 2.78 -6.50 -17.16
C ASN A 44 2.39 -5.05 -17.47
N ASP A 45 2.25 -4.74 -18.76
CA ASP A 45 1.92 -3.41 -19.29
C ASP A 45 0.42 -3.17 -19.47
N TYR A 46 -0.43 -3.99 -18.85
CA TYR A 46 -1.90 -3.89 -18.96
C TYR A 46 -2.49 -2.56 -18.48
N PHE A 47 -1.77 -1.79 -17.67
CA PHE A 47 -2.25 -0.53 -17.12
C PHE A 47 -1.33 0.63 -17.50
N ASP A 48 -1.94 1.77 -17.86
CA ASP A 48 -1.23 3.03 -18.14
C ASP A 48 -0.67 3.73 -16.88
N VAL A 49 -0.74 3.05 -15.72
CA VAL A 49 -0.25 3.53 -14.43
C VAL A 49 0.75 2.52 -13.86
N PRO A 50 1.68 2.95 -12.99
CA PRO A 50 2.56 2.03 -12.28
C PRO A 50 1.78 0.90 -11.58
N ASN A 51 2.02 -0.33 -12.00
CA ASN A 51 1.40 -1.54 -11.44
C ASN A 51 2.47 -2.59 -11.16
N ILE A 52 2.42 -3.18 -9.97
CA ILE A 52 3.33 -4.23 -9.52
C ILE A 52 2.56 -5.31 -8.76
N CYS A 53 3.11 -6.52 -8.77
CA CYS A 53 2.58 -7.65 -8.01
C CYS A 53 3.59 -8.11 -6.96
N VAL A 54 3.20 -8.09 -5.68
CA VAL A 54 4.01 -8.60 -4.58
C VAL A 54 3.53 -9.99 -4.18
N LYS A 55 4.36 -11.01 -4.44
CA LYS A 55 4.02 -12.42 -4.17
C LYS A 55 4.36 -12.81 -2.73
N ILE A 56 3.33 -13.01 -1.91
CA ILE A 56 3.47 -13.48 -0.52
C ILE A 56 2.63 -14.76 -0.32
N PRO A 57 3.20 -15.83 0.28
CA PRO A 57 2.51 -17.10 0.46
C PRO A 57 1.25 -16.99 1.33
N THR A 58 0.38 -17.99 1.26
CA THR A 58 -0.76 -18.13 2.20
C THR A 58 -0.23 -18.26 3.62
N GLY A 59 -0.87 -17.57 4.57
CA GLY A 59 -0.35 -17.42 5.94
C GLY A 59 0.87 -16.49 6.07
N GLY A 60 1.42 -15.98 4.96
CA GLY A 60 2.61 -15.13 4.94
C GLY A 60 2.41 -13.67 5.36
N GLY A 61 1.23 -13.32 5.90
CA GLY A 61 0.94 -11.96 6.34
C GLY A 61 0.77 -10.93 5.20
N LYS A 62 0.09 -11.31 4.11
CA LYS A 62 -0.22 -10.41 2.97
C LYS A 62 -0.78 -9.05 3.39
N THR A 63 -1.74 -9.04 4.31
CA THR A 63 -2.36 -7.80 4.79
C THR A 63 -1.36 -6.89 5.50
N LEU A 64 -0.46 -7.46 6.32
CA LEU A 64 0.58 -6.70 7.02
C LEU A 64 1.57 -6.11 6.02
N VAL A 65 2.04 -6.91 5.06
CA VAL A 65 2.90 -6.43 3.97
C VAL A 65 2.22 -5.28 3.23
N GLY A 66 0.94 -5.40 2.88
CA GLY A 66 0.19 -4.33 2.23
C GLY A 66 0.07 -3.05 3.08
N CYS A 67 -0.04 -3.14 4.41
CA CYS A 67 -0.04 -1.94 5.27
C CYS A 67 1.30 -1.19 5.21
N HIS A 68 2.41 -1.93 5.27
CA HIS A 68 3.73 -1.33 5.06
C HIS A 68 3.89 -0.79 3.63
N SER A 69 3.39 -1.50 2.61
CA SER A 69 3.42 -1.02 1.23
C SER A 69 2.68 0.30 1.05
N VAL A 70 1.53 0.49 1.71
CA VAL A 70 0.81 1.77 1.69
C VAL A 70 1.69 2.91 2.21
N ALA A 71 2.33 2.73 3.37
CA ALA A 71 3.21 3.75 3.95
C ALA A 71 4.35 4.13 2.98
N GLU A 72 5.00 3.14 2.36
CA GLU A 72 6.09 3.37 1.41
C GLU A 72 5.61 4.05 0.12
N ILE A 73 4.46 3.64 -0.42
CA ILE A 73 3.90 4.25 -1.64
C ILE A 73 3.51 5.70 -1.37
N MET A 74 2.82 6.00 -0.27
CA MET A 74 2.39 7.38 0.03
C MET A 74 3.60 8.29 0.23
N SER A 75 4.55 7.91 1.09
CA SER A 75 5.73 8.71 1.41
C SER A 75 6.70 8.91 0.25
N SER A 76 6.70 8.01 -0.74
CA SER A 76 7.53 8.15 -1.94
C SER A 76 6.82 8.95 -3.04
N THR A 77 5.55 8.66 -3.31
CA THR A 77 4.85 9.15 -4.52
C THR A 77 4.05 10.42 -4.28
N LEU A 78 3.60 10.67 -3.05
CA LEU A 78 2.71 11.78 -2.66
C LEU A 78 3.37 12.82 -1.76
N LYS A 79 4.72 12.93 -1.78
CA LYS A 79 5.47 13.98 -1.06
C LYS A 79 4.92 15.39 -1.28
N HIS A 80 4.53 15.69 -2.52
CA HIS A 80 3.92 16.98 -2.92
C HIS A 80 2.53 17.24 -2.30
N LYS A 81 1.95 16.24 -1.64
CA LYS A 81 0.68 16.31 -0.90
C LYS A 81 0.85 15.96 0.58
N MET A 82 2.06 16.12 1.14
CA MET A 82 2.35 15.77 2.54
C MET A 82 1.96 14.32 2.86
N ASP A 83 2.21 13.41 1.91
CA ASP A 83 1.94 11.97 2.01
C ASP A 83 0.45 11.61 2.19
N ARG A 84 -0.45 12.55 1.88
CA ARG A 84 -1.91 12.37 1.97
C ARG A 84 -2.50 11.93 0.64
N GLY A 85 -3.43 10.99 0.72
CA GLY A 85 -4.15 10.47 -0.43
C GLY A 85 -5.22 9.46 -0.03
N ILE A 86 -5.83 8.84 -1.04
CA ILE A 86 -6.87 7.82 -0.88
C ILE A 86 -6.29 6.46 -1.29
N VAL A 87 -6.53 5.44 -0.47
CA VAL A 87 -6.21 4.04 -0.79
C VAL A 87 -7.51 3.27 -0.99
N MET A 88 -7.65 2.62 -2.15
CA MET A 88 -8.71 1.65 -2.38
C MET A 88 -8.17 0.24 -2.12
N TRP A 89 -8.74 -0.45 -1.12
CA TRP A 89 -8.32 -1.79 -0.73
C TRP A 89 -9.31 -2.86 -1.23
N PHE A 90 -9.04 -3.43 -2.41
CA PHE A 90 -9.88 -4.46 -3.00
C PHE A 90 -9.59 -5.85 -2.44
N VAL A 91 -10.65 -6.66 -2.27
CA VAL A 91 -10.57 -8.04 -1.78
C VAL A 91 -11.54 -8.93 -2.55
N PRO A 92 -11.28 -10.24 -2.69
CA PRO A 92 -12.06 -11.10 -3.57
C PRO A 92 -13.34 -11.67 -2.94
N SER A 93 -13.61 -11.42 -1.65
CA SER A 93 -14.80 -11.92 -0.97
C SER A 93 -15.23 -11.07 0.23
N GLU A 94 -16.52 -11.15 0.56
CA GLU A 94 -17.12 -10.50 1.73
C GLU A 94 -16.51 -10.97 3.06
N ALA A 95 -16.12 -12.23 3.16
CA ALA A 95 -15.45 -12.77 4.35
C ALA A 95 -14.08 -12.10 4.56
N ILE A 96 -13.28 -11.97 3.51
CA ILE A 96 -11.97 -11.29 3.58
C ILE A 96 -12.17 -9.80 3.85
N LYS A 97 -13.20 -9.17 3.26
CA LYS A 97 -13.57 -7.77 3.50
C LYS A 97 -13.86 -7.51 4.97
N SER A 98 -14.78 -8.27 5.55
CA SER A 98 -15.22 -8.11 6.95
C SER A 98 -14.06 -8.32 7.93
N GLN A 99 -13.21 -9.33 7.70
CA GLN A 99 -12.03 -9.58 8.53
C GLN A 99 -11.00 -8.45 8.43
N THR A 100 -10.73 -7.95 7.22
CA THR A 100 -9.74 -6.88 7.01
C THR A 100 -10.24 -5.56 7.60
N LEU A 101 -11.50 -5.22 7.36
CA LEU A 101 -12.12 -4.00 7.89
C LEU A 101 -12.11 -3.98 9.42
N LYS A 102 -12.44 -5.12 10.06
CA LYS A 102 -12.37 -5.25 11.52
C LYS A 102 -10.97 -4.95 12.05
N LYS A 103 -9.92 -5.51 11.43
CA LYS A 103 -8.52 -5.27 11.79
C LYS A 103 -8.13 -3.80 11.61
N PHE A 104 -8.55 -3.17 10.51
CA PHE A 104 -8.19 -1.77 10.23
C PHE A 104 -8.96 -0.78 11.14
N LYS A 105 -10.16 -1.13 11.61
CA LYS A 105 -10.91 -0.29 12.56
C LYS A 105 -10.46 -0.42 14.02
N ASP A 106 -9.85 -1.54 14.39
CA ASP A 106 -9.35 -1.76 15.75
C ASP A 106 -7.96 -1.14 15.95
N ARG A 107 -7.88 -0.04 16.71
CA ARG A 107 -6.60 0.65 17.04
C ARG A 107 -5.59 -0.23 17.80
N ASN A 108 -6.03 -1.33 18.41
CA ASN A 108 -5.13 -2.27 19.08
C ASN A 108 -4.55 -3.33 18.14
N ASP A 109 -5.17 -3.53 16.97
CA ASP A 109 -4.71 -4.50 15.99
C ASP A 109 -3.38 -4.05 15.36
N MET A 110 -2.51 -5.03 15.13
CA MET A 110 -1.18 -4.85 14.56
C MET A 110 -1.20 -4.10 13.21
N HIS A 111 -2.18 -4.38 12.34
CA HIS A 111 -2.27 -3.77 11.02
C HIS A 111 -2.61 -2.28 11.13
N ARG A 112 -3.56 -1.95 12.00
CA ARG A 112 -3.94 -0.57 12.27
C ARG A 112 -2.80 0.21 12.91
N LYS A 113 -2.05 -0.39 13.85
CA LYS A 113 -0.86 0.24 14.44
C LYS A 113 0.19 0.63 13.41
N VAL A 114 0.44 -0.22 12.40
CA VAL A 114 1.37 0.13 11.31
C VAL A 114 0.92 1.39 10.56
N LEU A 115 -0.37 1.48 10.25
CA LEU A 115 -0.94 2.65 9.56
C LEU A 115 -0.93 3.89 10.46
N ASP A 116 -1.36 3.78 11.72
CA ASP A 116 -1.36 4.90 12.66
C ASP A 116 0.07 5.41 12.94
N GLU A 117 1.07 4.52 13.07
CA GLU A 117 2.49 4.89 13.21
C GLU A 117 2.98 5.64 11.96
N ALA A 118 2.65 5.16 10.76
CA ALA A 118 3.13 5.75 9.50
C ALA A 118 2.52 7.12 9.17
N PHE A 119 1.32 7.40 9.67
CA PHE A 119 0.55 8.60 9.32
C PHE A 119 0.16 9.44 10.56
N GLU A 120 0.89 9.29 11.67
CA GLU A 120 0.66 10.06 12.90
C GLU A 120 -0.80 10.04 13.41
N ASN A 121 -1.46 8.88 13.33
CA ASN A 121 -2.89 8.67 13.61
C ASN A 121 -3.87 9.39 12.67
N GLY A 122 -3.40 10.00 11.57
CA GLY A 122 -4.21 10.65 10.53
C GLY A 122 -4.92 9.70 9.56
N VAL A 123 -5.17 8.45 9.97
CA VAL A 123 -5.78 7.42 9.12
C VAL A 123 -7.27 7.28 9.40
N ARG A 124 -8.08 7.58 8.38
CA ARG A 124 -9.52 7.31 8.36
C ARG A 124 -9.78 6.02 7.56
N ILE A 125 -10.58 5.12 8.13
CA ILE A 125 -10.92 3.82 7.54
C ILE A 125 -12.43 3.77 7.31
N PHE A 126 -12.83 3.53 6.07
CA PHE A 126 -14.23 3.49 5.66
C PHE A 126 -14.60 2.10 5.13
N SER A 127 -15.78 1.60 5.49
CA SER A 127 -16.46 0.54 4.76
C SER A 127 -16.98 1.04 3.41
N ASN A 128 -17.48 0.14 2.56
CA ASN A 128 -18.13 0.54 1.31
C ASN A 128 -19.33 1.47 1.57
N GLU A 129 -20.15 1.18 2.57
CA GLU A 129 -21.34 1.96 2.92
C GLU A 129 -20.97 3.34 3.50
N GLU A 130 -19.90 3.40 4.30
CA GLU A 130 -19.39 4.67 4.83
C GLU A 130 -18.72 5.50 3.73
N ALA A 131 -18.05 4.85 2.78
CA ALA A 131 -17.37 5.51 1.67
C ALA A 131 -18.33 6.29 0.77
N LEU A 132 -19.57 5.81 0.62
CA LEU A 132 -20.64 6.53 -0.10
C LEU A 132 -21.06 7.85 0.56
N ARG A 133 -20.64 8.10 1.81
CA ARG A 133 -20.98 9.29 2.58
C ARG A 133 -19.78 10.22 2.81
N ILE A 134 -18.62 9.89 2.25
CA ILE A 134 -17.42 10.73 2.34
C ILE A 134 -17.73 12.08 1.69
N ARG A 135 -17.48 13.16 2.43
CA ARG A 135 -17.59 14.53 1.94
C ARG A 135 -16.25 15.00 1.41
N LYS A 136 -16.26 16.09 0.64
CA LYS A 136 -15.04 16.72 0.14
C LYS A 136 -14.11 17.14 1.30
N GLU A 137 -14.70 17.66 2.38
CA GLU A 137 -14.03 18.02 3.63
C GLU A 137 -13.27 16.84 4.25
N ASP A 138 -13.84 15.62 4.21
CA ASP A 138 -13.18 14.43 4.76
C ASP A 138 -11.88 14.06 4.05
N VAL A 139 -11.70 14.54 2.82
CA VAL A 139 -10.51 14.32 1.98
C VAL A 139 -9.57 15.54 2.02
N GLU A 140 -10.12 16.76 2.07
CA GLU A 140 -9.34 18.00 2.12
C GLU A 140 -8.71 18.25 3.50
N ASP A 141 -9.41 17.88 4.58
CA ASP A 141 -8.94 18.04 5.97
C ASP A 141 -8.08 16.86 6.45
N ASN A 142 -7.80 15.89 5.57
CA ASN A 142 -6.93 14.75 5.87
C ASN A 142 -5.47 15.06 5.53
#